data_AF-A0A1F5CRT0-F1
#
_entry.id   AF-A0A1F5CRT0-F1
#
_cell.length_a   1.000
_cell.length_b   1.000
_cell.length_c   1.000
_cell.angle_alpha   90.00
_cell.angle_beta   90.00
_cell.angle_gamma   90.00
#
_symmetry.space_group_name_H-M   'P 1'
#
loop_
_entity.id
_entity.type
_entity.pdbx_description
1 polymer ?
#
loop_
_entity_poly.entity_id
_entity_poly.type
_entity_poly.pdbx_seq_one_letter_code
_entity_poly.pdbx_strand_id
1 'polypeptide(L)'
;MNPPAFTELKESIEYRLGQTSEILEELEYEVAECSADEFYGYISRDAHHGKAVTIRDIIGNEYLMFHEVVEVSELKRLGVPVGEDTHSKGPREKVYEAHLSAMEFELEYALLLEDYYWLKHRLDYHGATTLKDKNLGGELKERAQEIYDHYKQYSDS
;
A
#
# COMPACT_ATOMS: atom_id res chain seq x y z
N MET A 1 7.68 -0.33 20.81
CA MET A 1 8.35 0.97 20.63
C MET A 1 7.30 1.95 20.15
N ASN A 2 7.32 3.21 20.61
CA ASN A 2 6.48 4.25 20.00
C ASN A 2 7.04 4.54 18.60
N PRO A 3 6.20 4.81 17.58
CA PRO A 3 6.72 5.16 16.27
C PRO A 3 7.50 6.48 16.34
N PRO A 4 8.46 6.68 15.42
CA PRO A 4 9.31 7.86 15.40
C PRO A 4 8.46 9.10 15.13
N ALA A 5 8.83 10.26 15.68
CA ALA A 5 8.10 11.49 15.42
C ALA A 5 8.25 11.92 13.95
N PHE A 6 7.24 12.60 13.39
CA PHE A 6 7.28 13.12 12.02
C PHE A 6 8.55 13.92 11.73
N THR A 7 8.99 14.77 12.66
CA THR A 7 10.19 15.60 12.52
C THR A 7 11.46 14.79 12.30
N GLU A 8 11.52 13.55 12.78
CA GLU A 8 12.68 12.66 12.61
C GLU A 8 12.66 11.95 11.25
N LEU A 9 11.48 11.79 10.64
CA LEU A 9 11.30 11.04 9.41
C LEU A 9 11.02 11.91 8.19
N LYS A 10 10.67 13.19 8.38
CA LYS A 10 10.23 14.08 7.31
C LYS A 10 11.13 14.03 6.08
N GLU A 11 12.43 14.26 6.24
CA GLU A 11 13.38 14.26 5.12
C GLU A 11 13.47 12.88 4.44
N SER A 12 13.37 11.80 5.23
CA SER A 12 13.38 10.44 4.69
C SER A 12 12.12 10.15 3.90
N ILE A 13 10.96 10.62 4.37
CA ILE A 13 9.68 10.47 3.69
C ILE A 13 9.68 11.29 2.39
N GLU A 14 10.11 12.56 2.43
CA GLU A 14 10.21 13.41 1.23
C GLU A 14 11.11 12.75 0.18
N TYR A 15 12.27 12.25 0.59
CA TYR A 15 13.18 11.55 -0.31
C TYR A 15 12.57 10.27 -0.88
N ARG A 16 11.95 9.42 -0.06
CA ARG A 16 11.35 8.16 -0.52
C ARG A 16 10.12 8.37 -1.38
N LEU A 17 9.29 9.37 -1.09
CA LEU A 17 8.19 9.80 -1.96
C LEU A 17 8.72 10.18 -3.35
N GLY A 18 9.77 11.00 -3.41
CA GLY A 18 10.39 11.37 -4.70
C GLY A 18 10.89 10.17 -5.49
N GLN A 19 11.65 9.27 -4.85
CA GLN A 19 12.16 8.06 -5.50
C GLN A 19 11.03 7.13 -5.99
N THR A 20 10.01 6.92 -5.17
CA THR A 20 8.86 6.08 -5.56
C THR A 20 8.05 6.72 -6.69
N SER A 21 7.89 8.05 -6.68
CA SER A 21 7.22 8.75 -7.79
C SER A 21 7.98 8.61 -9.10
N GLU A 22 9.30 8.73 -9.10
CA GLU A 22 10.12 8.53 -10.31
C GLU A 22 9.91 7.13 -10.91
N ILE A 23 9.93 6.08 -10.07
CA ILE A 23 9.68 4.70 -10.51
C ILE A 23 8.26 4.54 -11.08
N LEU A 24 7.26 5.08 -10.39
CA LEU A 24 5.87 5.01 -10.83
C LEU A 24 5.63 5.75 -12.16
N GLU A 25 6.28 6.90 -12.36
CA GLU A 25 6.23 7.64 -13.62
C GLU A 25 6.86 6.84 -14.77
N GLU A 26 7.96 6.12 -14.53
CA GLU A 26 8.56 5.21 -15.52
C GLU A 26 7.63 4.05 -15.90
N LEU A 27 6.72 3.67 -15.00
CA LEU A 27 5.67 2.67 -15.21
C LEU A 27 4.36 3.29 -15.73
N GLU A 28 4.40 4.54 -16.20
CA GLU A 28 3.25 5.28 -16.74
C GLU A 28 2.10 5.49 -15.73
N TYR A 29 2.40 5.43 -14.42
CA TYR A 29 1.44 5.73 -13.35
C TYR A 29 1.56 7.19 -12.89
N GLU A 30 0.47 7.96 -13.03
CA GLU A 30 0.42 9.37 -12.62
C GLU A 30 0.20 9.52 -11.11
N VAL A 31 1.26 9.66 -10.32
CA VAL A 31 1.17 9.81 -8.85
C VAL A 31 0.38 11.06 -8.46
N ALA A 32 -0.60 10.92 -7.57
CA ALA A 32 -1.29 12.08 -7.02
C ALA A 32 -0.38 12.79 -6.02
N GLU A 33 -0.33 14.13 -6.09
CA GLU A 33 0.49 14.93 -5.17
C GLU A 33 0.18 14.57 -3.71
N CYS A 34 1.19 14.21 -2.93
CA CYS A 34 1.05 13.92 -1.50
C CYS A 34 2.22 14.51 -0.75
N SER A 35 1.91 15.32 0.27
CA SER A 35 2.93 15.86 1.16
C SER A 35 3.43 14.80 2.16
N ALA A 36 4.65 14.97 2.66
CA ALA A 36 5.21 14.08 3.68
C ALA A 36 4.37 14.03 4.97
N ASP A 37 3.66 15.11 5.32
CA ASP A 37 2.77 15.17 6.49
C ASP A 37 1.49 14.34 6.27
N GLU A 38 0.84 14.47 5.11
CA GLU A 38 -0.30 13.62 4.72
C GLU A 38 0.09 12.15 4.72
N PHE A 39 1.21 11.82 4.07
CA PHE A 39 1.71 10.45 3.98
C PHE A 39 2.06 9.88 5.36
N TYR A 40 2.80 10.63 6.17
CA TYR A 40 3.12 10.23 7.54
C TYR A 40 1.85 10.00 8.36
N GLY A 41 0.87 10.91 8.31
CA GLY A 41 -0.40 10.77 9.01
C GLY A 41 -1.12 9.48 8.62
N TYR A 42 -1.16 9.19 7.31
CA TYR A 42 -1.78 7.99 6.75
C TYR A 42 -1.13 6.68 7.27
N ILE A 43 0.18 6.53 7.10
CA ILE A 43 0.90 5.29 7.45
C ILE A 43 1.13 5.14 8.96
N SER A 44 1.05 6.22 9.72
CA SER A 44 1.27 6.18 11.17
C SER A 44 0.19 5.39 11.88
N ARG A 45 -1.07 5.48 11.42
CA ARG A 45 -2.19 4.83 12.09
C ARG A 45 -1.95 3.33 12.25
N ASP A 46 -1.51 2.63 11.22
CA ASP A 46 -1.34 1.17 11.27
C ASP A 46 -0.11 0.75 12.09
N ALA A 47 0.94 1.57 12.11
CA ALA A 47 2.11 1.38 12.98
C ALA A 47 1.79 1.59 14.48
N HIS A 48 0.76 2.39 14.81
CA HIS A 48 0.29 2.60 16.18
C HIS A 48 -0.60 1.47 16.73
N HIS A 49 -1.15 0.61 15.87
CA HIS A 49 -2.09 -0.46 16.27
C HIS A 49 -1.48 -1.86 16.34
N GLY A 50 -0.14 -1.98 16.34
CA GLY A 50 0.55 -3.25 16.57
C GLY A 50 0.44 -4.24 15.41
N LYS A 51 0.23 -3.76 14.17
CA LYS A 51 0.36 -4.59 12.98
C LYS A 51 1.83 -4.95 12.73
N ALA A 52 2.04 -6.00 11.93
CA ALA A 52 3.33 -6.60 11.63
C ALA A 52 4.34 -5.69 10.89
N VAL A 53 3.89 -4.53 10.39
CA VAL A 53 4.69 -3.59 9.58
C VAL A 53 4.76 -2.23 10.29
N THR A 54 5.97 -1.72 10.50
CA THR A 54 6.24 -0.42 11.11
C THR A 54 6.46 0.66 10.05
N ILE A 55 6.40 1.94 10.44
CA ILE A 55 6.74 3.07 9.55
C ILE A 55 8.15 2.91 8.96
N ARG A 56 9.11 2.40 9.75
CA ARG A 56 10.48 2.19 9.27
C ARG A 56 10.56 1.06 8.25
N ASP A 57 9.72 0.04 8.37
CA ASP A 57 9.63 -1.03 7.38
C ASP A 57 9.07 -0.49 6.07
N ILE A 58 8.03 0.37 6.13
CA ILE A 58 7.48 1.04 4.94
C ILE A 58 8.56 1.88 4.26
N ILE A 59 9.14 2.86 4.96
CA ILE A 59 10.15 3.77 4.39
C ILE A 59 11.37 3.02 3.86
N GLY A 60 11.78 1.94 4.55
CA GLY A 60 12.96 1.15 4.23
C GLY A 60 12.76 0.07 3.17
N ASN A 61 11.53 -0.18 2.71
CA ASN A 61 11.23 -1.20 1.71
C ASN A 61 10.58 -0.55 0.48
N GLU A 62 11.15 -0.82 -0.70
CA GLU A 62 10.68 -0.21 -1.95
C GLU A 62 9.25 -0.61 -2.30
N TYR A 63 8.91 -1.90 -2.18
CA TYR A 63 7.57 -2.39 -2.49
C TYR A 63 6.51 -1.86 -1.52
N LEU A 64 6.83 -1.75 -0.23
CA LEU A 64 5.90 -1.16 0.73
C LEU A 64 5.72 0.35 0.49
N MET A 65 6.78 1.09 0.16
CA MET A 65 6.63 2.48 -0.29
C MET A 65 5.75 2.57 -1.53
N PHE A 66 5.98 1.71 -2.51
CA PHE A 66 5.24 1.65 -3.76
C PHE A 66 3.74 1.41 -3.51
N HIS A 67 3.41 0.39 -2.69
CA HIS A 67 2.03 0.10 -2.26
C HIS A 67 1.38 1.33 -1.63
N GLU A 68 2.00 1.90 -0.60
CA GLU A 68 1.40 3.00 0.16
C GLU A 68 1.22 4.27 -0.69
N VAL A 69 2.16 4.57 -1.60
CA VAL A 69 2.05 5.74 -2.51
C VAL A 69 0.95 5.54 -3.55
N VAL A 70 0.81 4.34 -4.11
CA VAL A 70 -0.30 4.01 -5.01
C VAL A 70 -1.62 4.10 -4.27
N GLU A 71 -1.73 3.52 -3.07
CA GLU A 71 -2.96 3.53 -2.27
C GLU A 71 -3.40 4.96 -1.93
N VAL A 72 -2.47 5.79 -1.46
CA VAL A 72 -2.71 7.22 -1.20
C VAL A 72 -3.18 7.93 -2.47
N SER A 73 -2.57 7.64 -3.61
CA SER A 73 -2.96 8.25 -4.88
C SER A 73 -4.38 7.87 -5.28
N GLU A 74 -4.73 6.58 -5.19
CA GLU A 74 -6.08 6.09 -5.49
C GLU A 74 -7.12 6.66 -4.52
N LEU A 75 -6.82 6.73 -3.23
CA LEU A 75 -7.67 7.37 -2.23
C LEU A 75 -7.99 8.82 -2.62
N LYS A 76 -6.97 9.60 -3.03
CA LYS A 76 -7.16 10.98 -3.47
C LYS A 76 -8.01 11.06 -4.74
N ARG A 77 -7.79 10.18 -5.73
CA ARG A 77 -8.62 10.13 -6.95
C ARG A 77 -10.07 9.77 -6.68
N LEU A 78 -10.31 8.90 -5.69
CA LEU A 78 -11.64 8.55 -5.20
C LEU A 78 -12.27 9.64 -4.31
N GLY A 79 -11.58 10.77 -4.09
CA GLY A 79 -12.04 11.89 -3.28
C GLY A 79 -12.05 11.60 -1.78
N VAL A 80 -11.23 10.67 -1.31
CA VAL A 80 -11.06 10.36 0.11
C VAL A 80 -9.91 11.20 0.68
N PRO A 81 -10.15 11.98 1.76
CA PRO A 81 -9.08 12.71 2.44
C PRO A 81 -8.02 11.76 3.00
N VAL A 82 -6.74 12.08 2.77
CA VAL A 82 -5.58 11.29 3.23
C VAL A 82 -4.97 11.91 4.49
N GLY A 83 -4.71 11.07 5.50
CA GLY A 83 -4.13 11.43 6.79
C GLY A 83 -4.49 10.41 7.88
N GLU A 84 -4.31 10.79 9.14
CA GLU A 84 -4.50 9.90 10.31
C GLU A 84 -5.92 9.29 10.40
N ASP A 85 -6.92 10.04 9.92
CA ASP A 85 -8.33 9.66 10.00
C ASP A 85 -8.85 8.88 8.78
N THR A 86 -8.05 8.68 7.74
CA THR A 86 -8.52 8.12 6.46
C THR A 86 -9.23 6.78 6.63
N HIS A 87 -8.64 5.88 7.40
CA HIS A 87 -9.20 4.54 7.62
C HIS A 87 -10.37 4.51 8.60
N SER A 88 -10.51 5.51 9.49
CA SER A 88 -11.56 5.56 10.51
C SER A 88 -12.81 6.30 10.02
N LYS A 89 -12.63 7.35 9.21
CA LYS A 89 -13.70 8.22 8.71
C LYS A 89 -13.95 8.06 7.22
N GLY A 90 -13.04 7.45 6.47
CA GLY A 90 -13.18 7.23 5.04
C GLY A 90 -14.27 6.20 4.69
N PRO A 91 -14.90 6.30 3.51
CA PRO A 91 -15.82 5.29 3.03
C PRO A 91 -15.07 3.96 2.84
N ARG A 92 -15.45 2.94 3.60
CA ARG A 92 -14.74 1.66 3.67
C ARG A 92 -14.54 1.00 2.30
N GLU A 93 -15.56 1.07 1.45
CA GLU A 93 -15.50 0.51 0.09
C GLU A 93 -14.38 1.14 -0.74
N LYS A 94 -14.23 2.47 -0.67
CA LYS A 94 -13.17 3.20 -1.37
C LYS A 94 -11.77 2.91 -0.80
N VAL A 95 -11.68 2.69 0.51
CA VAL A 95 -10.42 2.28 1.14
C VAL A 95 -10.01 0.90 0.65
N TYR A 96 -10.93 -0.06 0.58
CA TYR A 96 -10.62 -1.37 0.00
C TYR A 96 -10.31 -1.29 -1.49
N GLU A 97 -11.03 -0.47 -2.25
CA GLU A 97 -10.78 -0.27 -3.67
C GLU A 97 -9.36 0.24 -3.93
N ALA A 98 -8.92 1.25 -3.17
CA ALA A 98 -7.57 1.78 -3.23
C ALA A 98 -6.51 0.75 -2.80
N HIS A 99 -6.73 0.04 -1.69
CA HIS A 99 -5.83 -1.02 -1.21
C HIS A 99 -5.64 -2.13 -2.25
N LEU A 100 -6.72 -2.56 -2.91
CA LEU A 100 -6.65 -3.63 -3.91
C LEU A 100 -5.94 -3.17 -5.19
N SER A 101 -6.14 -1.93 -5.62
CA SER A 101 -5.36 -1.35 -6.72
C SER A 101 -3.88 -1.28 -6.35
N ALA A 102 -3.53 -0.80 -5.15
CA ALA A 102 -2.15 -0.77 -4.68
C ALA A 102 -1.50 -2.15 -4.62
N MET A 103 -2.21 -3.16 -4.13
CA MET A 103 -1.74 -4.55 -4.10
C MET A 103 -1.44 -5.08 -5.50
N GLU A 104 -2.32 -4.83 -6.47
CA GLU A 104 -2.14 -5.27 -7.85
C GLU A 104 -0.88 -4.64 -8.48
N PHE A 105 -0.72 -3.33 -8.33
CA PHE A 105 0.47 -2.60 -8.78
C PHE A 105 1.76 -3.07 -8.08
N GLU A 106 1.72 -3.31 -6.76
CA GLU A 106 2.87 -3.84 -6.00
C GLU A 106 3.31 -5.22 -6.52
N LEU A 107 2.34 -6.12 -6.75
CA LEU A 107 2.61 -7.48 -7.24
C LEU A 107 3.07 -7.48 -8.70
N GLU A 108 2.51 -6.62 -9.54
CA GLU A 108 2.98 -6.42 -10.92
C GLU A 108 4.42 -5.91 -10.96
N TYR A 109 4.74 -4.92 -10.13
CA TYR A 109 6.11 -4.39 -10.04
C TYR A 109 7.10 -5.47 -9.55
N ALA A 110 6.73 -6.25 -8.52
CA ALA A 110 7.55 -7.36 -8.06
C ALA A 110 7.75 -8.43 -9.15
N LEU A 111 6.72 -8.72 -9.94
CA LEU A 111 6.81 -9.65 -11.07
C LEU A 111 7.71 -9.11 -12.18
N LEU A 112 7.62 -7.82 -12.51
CA LEU A 112 8.48 -7.15 -13.49
C LEU A 112 9.96 -7.24 -13.13
N LEU A 113 10.28 -7.13 -11.83
CA LEU A 113 11.64 -7.29 -11.30
C LEU A 113 12.05 -8.76 -11.08
N GLU A 114 11.17 -9.71 -11.40
CA GLU A 114 11.36 -11.14 -11.15
C GLU A 114 11.64 -11.47 -9.66
N ASP A 115 11.15 -10.63 -8.73
CA ASP A 115 11.28 -10.85 -7.29
C ASP A 115 10.16 -11.78 -6.77
N TYR A 116 10.25 -13.05 -7.16
CA TYR A 116 9.31 -14.09 -6.77
C TYR A 116 9.27 -14.32 -5.25
N TYR A 117 10.34 -13.97 -4.53
CA TYR A 117 10.36 -14.05 -3.07
C TYR A 117 9.39 -13.03 -2.47
N TRP A 118 9.48 -11.77 -2.89
CA TRP A 118 8.56 -10.74 -2.45
C TRP A 118 7.11 -11.04 -2.87
N LEU A 119 6.92 -11.43 -4.14
CA LEU A 119 5.61 -11.80 -4.68
C LEU A 119 4.93 -12.87 -3.81
N LYS A 120 5.64 -13.96 -3.52
CA LYS A 120 5.14 -15.04 -2.67
C LYS A 120 4.82 -14.56 -1.25
N HIS A 121 5.74 -13.81 -0.64
CA HIS A 121 5.58 -13.29 0.70
C HIS A 121 4.31 -12.42 0.84
N ARG A 122 4.08 -11.52 -0.12
CA ARG A 122 2.92 -10.63 -0.12
C ARG A 122 1.64 -11.33 -0.47
N LEU A 123 1.67 -12.29 -1.39
CA LEU A 123 0.50 -13.10 -1.72
C LEU A 123 0.04 -13.94 -0.52
N ASP A 124 0.96 -14.55 0.22
CA ASP A 124 0.67 -15.26 1.48
C ASP A 124 0.04 -14.32 2.51
N TYR A 125 0.57 -13.09 2.66
CA TYR A 125 0.02 -12.09 3.56
C TYR A 125 -1.40 -11.66 3.13
N HIS A 126 -1.63 -11.39 1.84
CA HIS A 126 -2.94 -11.05 1.28
C HIS A 126 -3.98 -12.15 1.57
N GLY A 127 -3.60 -13.42 1.34
CA GLY A 127 -4.46 -14.57 1.62
C GLY A 127 -4.73 -14.79 3.12
N ALA A 128 -3.78 -14.43 3.99
CA ALA A 128 -3.94 -14.50 5.43
C ALA A 128 -4.73 -13.32 6.03
N THR A 129 -4.78 -12.18 5.35
CA THR A 129 -5.36 -10.93 5.86
C THR A 129 -6.56 -10.48 5.03
N THR A 130 -6.35 -9.81 3.89
CA THR A 130 -7.39 -9.19 3.06
C THR A 130 -8.49 -10.18 2.67
N LEU A 131 -8.16 -11.37 2.16
CA LEU A 131 -9.18 -12.38 1.76
C LEU A 131 -10.03 -12.89 2.93
N LYS A 132 -9.51 -12.82 4.15
CA LYS A 132 -10.18 -13.29 5.37
C LYS A 132 -10.87 -12.17 6.15
N ASP A 133 -10.76 -10.92 5.69
CA ASP A 133 -11.43 -9.80 6.34
C ASP A 133 -12.96 -9.92 6.17
N LYS A 134 -13.67 -9.90 7.30
CA LYS A 134 -15.13 -10.03 7.32
C LYS A 134 -15.86 -8.80 6.79
N ASN A 135 -15.17 -7.66 6.72
CA ASN A 135 -15.73 -6.42 6.20
C ASN A 135 -15.55 -6.28 4.68
N LEU A 136 -14.76 -7.16 4.06
CA LEU A 136 -14.61 -7.25 2.61
C LEU A 136 -15.74 -8.11 2.04
N GLY A 137 -16.60 -7.53 1.21
CA GLY A 137 -17.77 -8.21 0.65
C GLY A 137 -18.09 -7.75 -0.77
N GLY A 138 -19.05 -8.44 -1.40
CA GLY A 138 -19.49 -8.15 -2.77
C GLY A 138 -18.35 -8.25 -3.79
N GLU A 139 -18.41 -7.40 -4.80
CA GLU A 139 -17.46 -7.33 -5.93
C GLU A 139 -16.01 -7.10 -5.46
N LEU A 140 -15.79 -6.40 -4.36
CA LEU A 140 -14.44 -6.18 -3.81
C LEU A 140 -13.80 -7.47 -3.30
N LYS A 141 -14.60 -8.39 -2.77
CA LYS A 141 -14.09 -9.71 -2.35
C LYS A 141 -13.75 -10.59 -3.56
N GLU A 142 -14.54 -10.49 -4.62
CA GLU A 142 -14.27 -11.17 -5.89
C GLU A 142 -12.98 -10.64 -6.50
N ARG A 143 -12.81 -9.31 -6.60
CA ARG A 143 -11.58 -8.68 -7.07
C ARG A 143 -10.34 -9.11 -6.27
N ALA A 144 -10.44 -9.15 -4.93
CA ALA A 144 -9.33 -9.61 -4.09
C ALA A 144 -8.95 -11.07 -4.40
N GLN A 145 -9.94 -11.93 -4.62
CA GLN A 145 -9.70 -13.33 -4.99
C GLN A 145 -9.08 -13.44 -6.39
N GLU A 146 -9.52 -12.63 -7.34
CA GLU A 146 -8.96 -12.57 -8.70
C GLU A 146 -7.48 -12.17 -8.69
N ILE A 147 -7.10 -11.14 -7.93
CA ILE A 147 -5.69 -10.76 -7.71
C ILE A 147 -4.91 -11.96 -7.16
N TYR A 148 -5.44 -12.61 -6.11
CA TYR A 148 -4.76 -13.75 -5.50
C TYR A 148 -4.51 -14.89 -6.50
N ASP A 149 -5.55 -15.29 -7.24
CA ASP A 149 -5.47 -16.39 -8.20
C ASP A 149 -4.58 -16.05 -9.40
N HIS A 150 -4.59 -14.80 -9.86
CA HIS A 150 -3.74 -14.32 -10.95
C HIS A 150 -2.26 -14.45 -10.59
N TYR A 151 -1.84 -13.98 -9.42
CA TYR A 151 -0.42 -13.97 -9.04
C TYR A 151 0.09 -15.30 -8.48
N LYS A 152 -0.80 -16.16 -8.00
CA LYS A 152 -0.44 -17.48 -7.44
C LYS A 152 0.34 -18.36 -8.40
N GLN A 153 -0.01 -18.32 -9.69
CA GLN A 153 0.68 -19.11 -10.72
C GLN A 153 2.17 -18.77 -10.84
N TYR A 154 2.58 -17.56 -10.44
CA TYR A 154 3.97 -17.11 -10.47
C TYR A 154 4.70 -17.38 -9.15
N SER A 155 3.99 -17.47 -8.01
CA SER A 155 4.60 -17.73 -6.69
C SER A 155 5.01 -19.19 -6.43
N ASP A 156 4.50 -20.12 -7.25
CA ASP A 156 4.83 -21.55 -7.20
C ASP A 156 6.01 -21.93 -8.12
N SER A 157 6.62 -20.94 -8.78
CA SER A 157 7.75 -21.11 -9.73
C SER A 157 9.11 -21.24 -9.05
#